data_AF-A0AAX0MDN4-F1
#
_entry.id   AF-A0AAX0MDN4-F1
#
_cell.length_a   1.000
_cell.length_b   1.000
_cell.length_c   1.000
_cell.angle_alpha   90.00
_cell.angle_beta   90.00
_cell.angle_gamma   90.00
#
_symmetry.space_group_name_H-M   'P 1'
#
loop_
_entity.id
_entity.type
_entity.pdbx_description
1 polymer ?
#
loop_
_entity_poly.entity_id
_entity_poly.type
_entity_poly.pdbx_seq_one_letter_code
_entity_poly.pdbx_strand_id
1 'polypeptide(L)'
;MRLSTAIKWGAAVLFVCTASSVSVAKAEVELVLPIEGDPVVDVKLARIGWYLFRDPNLSSNGKVSCESCHNLQTNGAQNTAVAAGVKGAGTRNAITVFNASLNYRLLWDGSSNTLVSQMDGPIHDPLEMDSNWPKIESYVQNNEQYQALFKRAGNLPISIDNIKASIVEFVKGLETPGAPFDAYLLGYTHVLNEKAKRGWKTFQKAGCVQCHQGKNVGGAMIQRFAYFEHKPVQKDTGRHLLTTEGDEGYYFRVASLRNVALTGPYFHNGQVTTLAEAIQIMAQTQLGITMSDSNIEDIEAFLTSLSAPRPVILEVLENE
;
A
#
# COMPACT_ATOMS: atom_id res chain seq x y z
N MET A 1 23.60 81.81 -40.80
CA MET A 1 24.26 81.07 -41.90
C MET A 1 23.96 79.59 -41.71
N ARG A 2 23.19 79.00 -42.65
CA ARG A 2 22.84 77.56 -42.82
C ARG A 2 22.19 76.82 -41.63
N LEU A 3 20.85 76.74 -41.65
CA LEU A 3 20.07 75.67 -41.02
C LEU A 3 19.98 74.49 -41.99
N SER A 4 20.35 73.28 -41.54
CA SER A 4 20.25 72.04 -42.32
C SER A 4 18.95 71.29 -42.04
N THR A 5 18.30 70.87 -43.11
CA THR A 5 17.18 69.94 -43.21
C THR A 5 17.53 68.51 -42.77
N ALA A 6 16.60 67.82 -42.10
CA ALA A 6 16.43 66.38 -42.22
C ALA A 6 15.00 65.97 -41.85
N ILE A 7 14.23 65.55 -42.85
CA ILE A 7 12.90 64.94 -42.71
C ILE A 7 13.12 63.42 -42.57
N LYS A 8 12.64 62.82 -41.48
CA LYS A 8 12.59 61.36 -41.29
C LYS A 8 11.16 60.86 -41.46
N TRP A 9 10.98 59.89 -42.35
CA TRP A 9 9.76 59.13 -42.54
C TRP A 9 9.67 58.03 -41.48
N GLY A 10 8.62 58.03 -40.66
CA GLY A 10 8.32 56.95 -39.72
C GLY A 10 7.19 56.07 -40.27
N ALA A 11 7.50 54.81 -40.56
CA ALA A 11 6.49 53.79 -40.89
C ALA A 11 5.94 53.21 -39.57
N ALA A 12 4.62 53.31 -39.38
CA ALA A 12 3.93 52.69 -38.25
C ALA A 12 3.61 51.22 -38.59
N VAL A 13 4.17 50.29 -37.83
CA VAL A 13 3.80 48.87 -37.85
C VAL A 13 2.69 48.66 -36.81
N LEU A 14 1.46 48.41 -37.27
CA LEU A 14 0.35 47.99 -36.40
C LEU A 14 0.55 46.53 -35.98
N PHE A 15 0.83 46.31 -34.71
CA PHE A 15 0.77 44.99 -34.09
C PHE A 15 -0.69 44.66 -33.78
N VAL A 16 -1.27 43.71 -34.52
CA VAL A 16 -2.58 43.13 -34.20
C VAL A 16 -2.36 42.06 -33.13
N CYS A 17 -2.64 42.39 -31.88
CA CYS A 17 -2.72 41.41 -30.80
C CYS A 17 -4.01 40.59 -30.94
N THR A 18 -3.92 39.40 -31.54
CA THR A 18 -4.97 38.39 -31.41
C THR A 18 -4.88 37.79 -30.01
N ALA A 19 -5.84 38.12 -29.15
CA ALA A 19 -5.98 37.48 -27.84
C ALA A 19 -6.40 36.01 -28.04
N SER A 20 -5.44 35.10 -27.99
CA SER A 20 -5.72 33.67 -27.87
C SER A 20 -6.15 33.40 -26.44
N SER A 21 -7.45 33.13 -26.24
CA SER A 21 -7.97 32.68 -24.95
C SER A 21 -7.40 31.29 -24.65
N VAL A 22 -6.42 31.22 -23.75
CA VAL A 22 -5.98 29.95 -23.16
C VAL A 22 -7.09 29.48 -22.23
N SER A 23 -7.80 28.44 -22.65
CA SER A 23 -8.69 27.67 -21.79
C SER A 23 -7.86 27.06 -20.66
N VAL A 24 -7.97 27.61 -19.46
CA VAL A 24 -7.48 26.95 -18.25
C VAL A 24 -8.45 25.80 -17.99
N ALA A 25 -8.08 24.61 -18.45
CA ALA A 25 -8.78 23.39 -18.07
C ALA A 25 -8.82 23.34 -16.53
N LYS A 26 -10.03 23.25 -15.97
CA LYS A 26 -10.24 23.03 -14.54
C LYS A 26 -9.47 21.77 -14.18
N ALA A 27 -8.37 21.88 -13.44
CA ALA A 27 -7.68 20.71 -12.91
C ALA A 27 -8.67 20.00 -11.99
N GLU A 28 -9.26 18.90 -12.46
CA GLU A 28 -10.00 18.01 -11.59
C GLU A 28 -9.03 17.52 -10.52
N VAL A 29 -9.43 17.60 -9.25
CA VAL A 29 -8.60 17.08 -8.16
C VAL A 29 -8.55 15.58 -8.32
N GLU A 30 -7.42 15.07 -8.79
CA GLU A 30 -7.21 13.65 -8.97
C GLU A 30 -7.03 13.00 -7.60
N LEU A 31 -8.08 12.31 -7.12
CA LEU A 31 -8.05 11.67 -5.80
C LEU A 31 -7.15 10.44 -5.78
N VAL A 32 -6.88 9.81 -6.92
CA VAL A 32 -6.02 8.62 -7.02
C VAL A 32 -4.82 8.97 -7.90
N LEU A 33 -3.63 8.55 -7.48
CA LEU A 33 -2.39 8.83 -8.17
C LEU A 33 -1.71 7.52 -8.62
N PRO A 34 -1.02 7.51 -9.77
CA PRO A 34 -0.28 6.33 -10.20
C PRO A 34 0.92 6.03 -9.28
N ILE A 35 1.35 4.77 -9.25
CA ILE A 35 2.72 4.44 -8.84
C ILE A 35 3.59 4.56 -10.08
N GLU A 36 4.54 5.49 -10.03
CA GLU A 36 5.42 5.81 -11.15
C GLU A 36 6.81 5.24 -10.91
N GLY A 37 7.22 4.31 -11.78
CA GLY A 37 8.56 3.72 -11.78
C GLY A 37 8.85 2.82 -10.58
N ASP A 38 10.02 2.18 -10.62
CA ASP A 38 10.50 1.35 -9.52
C ASP A 38 10.97 2.20 -8.34
N PRO A 39 10.78 1.73 -7.09
CA PRO A 39 11.26 2.44 -5.91
C PRO A 39 12.79 2.51 -5.90
N VAL A 40 13.34 3.66 -5.52
CA VAL A 40 14.78 3.82 -5.31
C VAL A 40 15.15 3.28 -3.93
N VAL A 41 15.91 2.19 -3.90
CA VAL A 41 16.38 1.53 -2.66
C VAL A 41 17.87 1.27 -2.68
N ASP A 42 18.50 1.27 -1.49
CA ASP A 42 19.84 0.69 -1.33
C ASP A 42 19.75 -0.83 -1.37
N VAL A 43 20.11 -1.41 -2.53
CA VAL A 43 20.05 -2.87 -2.76
C VAL A 43 20.93 -3.65 -1.77
N LYS A 44 22.04 -3.10 -1.27
CA LYS A 44 22.90 -3.80 -0.30
C LYS A 44 22.22 -3.90 1.06
N LEU A 45 21.55 -2.82 1.47
CA LEU A 45 20.80 -2.77 2.72
C LEU A 45 19.50 -3.61 2.61
N ALA A 46 18.77 -3.48 1.49
CA ALA A 46 17.59 -4.29 1.20
C ALA A 46 17.91 -5.80 1.16
N ARG A 47 19.10 -6.19 0.69
CA ARG A 47 19.55 -7.60 0.73
C ARG A 47 19.64 -8.13 2.16
N ILE A 48 20.12 -7.33 3.11
CA ILE A 48 20.11 -7.73 4.53
C ILE A 48 18.67 -7.93 4.98
N GLY A 49 17.78 -6.97 4.66
CA GLY A 49 16.36 -7.05 4.98
C GLY A 49 15.67 -8.28 4.40
N TRP A 50 16.00 -8.66 3.17
CA TRP A 50 15.49 -9.86 2.50
C TRP A 50 15.85 -11.17 3.19
N TYR A 51 17.07 -11.29 3.72
CA TYR A 51 17.42 -12.45 4.52
C TYR A 51 16.67 -12.43 5.86
N LEU A 52 16.66 -11.29 6.56
CA LEU A 52 15.97 -11.15 7.85
C LEU A 52 14.46 -11.42 7.73
N PHE A 53 13.80 -10.90 6.71
CA PHE A 53 12.35 -11.03 6.49
C PHE A 53 11.91 -12.49 6.37
N ARG A 54 12.80 -13.36 5.91
CA ARG A 54 12.53 -14.78 5.66
C ARG A 54 13.13 -15.70 6.72
N ASP A 55 13.90 -15.17 7.67
CA ASP A 55 14.62 -15.96 8.66
C ASP A 55 13.70 -16.35 9.84
N PRO A 56 13.37 -17.65 9.99
CA PRO A 56 12.49 -18.08 11.06
C PRO A 56 13.17 -18.07 12.43
N ASN A 57 14.50 -17.95 12.51
CA ASN A 57 15.24 -17.87 13.77
C ASN A 57 15.04 -16.53 14.49
N LEU A 58 14.37 -15.57 13.86
CA LEU A 58 13.94 -14.35 14.52
C LEU A 58 12.79 -14.61 15.50
N SER A 59 12.01 -15.70 15.35
CA SER A 59 10.99 -16.11 16.32
C SER A 59 11.56 -16.97 17.45
N SER A 60 10.87 -16.99 18.59
CA SER A 60 11.35 -17.74 19.77
C SER A 60 11.46 -19.25 19.56
N ASN A 61 10.75 -19.81 18.58
CA ASN A 61 10.74 -21.24 18.27
C ASN A 61 11.51 -21.61 16.99
N GLY A 62 12.11 -20.64 16.29
CA GLY A 62 12.86 -20.89 15.06
C GLY A 62 12.01 -21.34 13.87
N LYS A 63 10.71 -21.01 13.84
CA LYS A 63 9.75 -21.50 12.83
C LYS A 63 8.89 -20.43 12.17
N VAL A 64 8.95 -19.17 12.63
CA VAL A 64 8.08 -18.09 12.14
C VAL A 64 8.95 -16.92 11.69
N SER A 65 8.73 -16.46 10.47
CA SER A 65 9.36 -15.28 9.86
C SER A 65 8.29 -14.29 9.41
N CYS A 66 8.69 -13.09 8.99
CA CYS A 66 7.74 -12.15 8.39
C CYS A 66 7.09 -12.76 7.13
N GLU A 67 7.87 -13.45 6.30
CA GLU A 67 7.37 -14.14 5.10
C GLU A 67 6.38 -15.26 5.41
N SER A 68 6.44 -15.85 6.61
CA SER A 68 5.49 -16.87 7.02
C SER A 68 4.05 -16.34 6.92
N CYS A 69 3.80 -15.07 7.28
CA CYS A 69 2.49 -14.41 7.21
C CYS A 69 2.33 -13.52 5.97
N HIS A 70 3.42 -12.94 5.48
CA HIS A 70 3.46 -12.04 4.33
C HIS A 70 4.14 -12.70 3.14
N ASN A 71 3.55 -13.80 2.67
CA ASN A 71 4.17 -14.68 1.69
C ASN A 71 4.41 -13.95 0.36
N LEU A 72 5.69 -13.81 0.01
CA LEU A 72 6.12 -13.03 -1.13
C LEU A 72 5.76 -13.69 -2.46
N GLN A 73 5.48 -15.00 -2.49
CA GLN A 73 5.01 -15.73 -3.68
C GLN A 73 3.51 -15.53 -3.94
N THR A 74 2.73 -15.13 -2.93
CA THR A 74 1.28 -14.93 -3.01
C THR A 74 0.90 -13.45 -2.81
N ASN A 75 1.59 -12.57 -3.53
CA ASN A 75 1.36 -11.11 -3.49
C ASN A 75 1.54 -10.49 -2.09
N GLY A 76 2.48 -11.00 -1.30
CA GLY A 76 2.84 -10.46 0.00
C GLY A 76 1.83 -10.72 1.12
N ALA A 77 0.83 -11.59 0.90
CA ALA A 77 -0.21 -11.96 1.87
C ALA A 77 -0.47 -13.47 1.84
N GLN A 78 -0.98 -14.03 2.94
CA GLN A 78 -1.46 -15.41 2.97
C GLN A 78 -2.90 -15.54 2.43
N ASN A 79 -3.25 -16.75 1.96
CA ASN A 79 -4.60 -17.11 1.53
C ASN A 79 -5.46 -17.73 2.67
N THR A 80 -5.05 -17.55 3.93
CA THR A 80 -5.78 -18.01 5.11
C THR A 80 -6.55 -16.86 5.77
N ALA A 81 -7.61 -17.18 6.51
CA ALA A 81 -8.42 -16.17 7.19
C ALA A 81 -7.58 -15.37 8.20
N VAL A 82 -6.78 -16.08 9.01
CA VAL A 82 -5.83 -15.51 9.97
C VAL A 82 -4.48 -16.22 9.85
N ALA A 83 -3.41 -15.51 10.18
CA ALA A 83 -2.08 -16.10 10.21
C ALA A 83 -1.86 -16.97 11.45
N ALA A 84 -0.93 -17.91 11.38
CA ALA A 84 -0.49 -18.72 12.52
C ALA A 84 0.94 -18.36 12.90
N GLY A 85 1.18 -18.04 14.17
CA GLY A 85 2.51 -17.79 14.71
C GLY A 85 2.91 -18.82 15.77
N VAL A 86 3.78 -18.42 16.70
CA VAL A 86 4.45 -19.33 17.64
C VAL A 86 3.47 -20.11 18.52
N LYS A 87 2.41 -19.45 19.02
CA LYS A 87 1.44 -20.05 19.97
C LYS A 87 0.07 -20.34 19.35
N GLY A 88 -0.03 -20.40 18.02
CA GLY A 88 -1.25 -20.76 17.30
C GLY A 88 -1.75 -19.66 16.37
N ALA A 89 -3.05 -19.70 16.06
CA ALA A 89 -3.68 -18.72 15.18
C ALA A 89 -3.75 -17.33 15.83
N GLY A 90 -3.42 -16.31 15.06
CA GLY A 90 -3.69 -14.91 15.40
C GLY A 90 -5.17 -14.57 15.27
N THR A 91 -5.48 -13.28 15.40
CA THR A 91 -6.87 -12.77 15.44
C THR A 91 -7.28 -12.04 14.18
N ARG A 92 -6.32 -11.65 13.33
CA ARG A 92 -6.54 -10.85 12.12
C ARG A 92 -5.90 -11.49 10.89
N ASN A 93 -6.47 -11.15 9.73
CA ASN A 93 -5.91 -11.47 8.42
C ASN A 93 -4.59 -10.73 8.21
N ALA A 94 -3.59 -11.41 7.63
CA ALA A 94 -2.30 -10.81 7.32
C ALA A 94 -2.42 -9.92 6.06
N ILE A 95 -2.27 -8.61 6.25
CA ILE A 95 -2.31 -7.62 5.16
C ILE A 95 -1.12 -7.83 4.23
N THR A 96 -1.28 -7.61 2.93
CA THR A 96 -0.14 -7.60 2.01
C THR A 96 0.97 -6.64 2.45
N VAL A 97 2.22 -7.09 2.36
CA VAL A 97 3.41 -6.24 2.53
C VAL A 97 3.74 -5.43 1.26
N PHE A 98 3.18 -5.80 0.11
CA PHE A 98 3.41 -5.07 -1.14
C PHE A 98 2.76 -3.68 -1.06
N ASN A 99 3.48 -2.66 -1.53
CA ASN A 99 3.12 -1.24 -1.41
C ASN A 99 2.91 -0.76 0.04
N ALA A 100 3.36 -1.49 1.06
CA ALA A 100 3.16 -1.09 2.46
C ALA A 100 3.88 0.23 2.79
N SER A 101 4.99 0.53 2.12
CA SER A 101 5.73 1.80 2.20
C SER A 101 4.92 3.03 1.79
N LEU A 102 3.91 2.85 0.93
CA LEU A 102 3.05 3.94 0.45
C LEU A 102 1.90 4.28 1.42
N ASN A 103 1.74 3.51 2.49
CA ASN A 103 0.72 3.78 3.50
C ASN A 103 1.17 4.88 4.48
N TYR A 104 0.23 5.76 4.85
CA TYR A 104 0.45 6.70 5.96
C TYR A 104 0.08 6.09 7.32
N ARG A 105 -0.89 5.17 7.34
CA ARG A 105 -1.29 4.38 8.52
C ARG A 105 -0.98 2.91 8.27
N LEU A 106 -0.49 2.21 9.27
CA LEU A 106 -0.11 0.78 9.21
C LEU A 106 -0.92 -0.04 10.21
N LEU A 107 -0.92 -1.36 10.04
CA LEU A 107 -1.80 -2.31 10.74
C LEU A 107 -3.28 -2.08 10.43
N TRP A 108 -4.15 -3.01 10.85
CA TRP A 108 -5.60 -2.90 10.65
C TRP A 108 -6.24 -1.77 11.46
N ASP A 109 -5.68 -1.43 12.63
CA ASP A 109 -6.17 -0.36 13.49
C ASP A 109 -5.53 1.01 13.22
N GLY A 110 -4.53 1.09 12.33
CA GLY A 110 -3.81 2.33 12.04
C GLY A 110 -3.05 2.91 13.22
N SER A 111 -2.61 2.06 14.15
CA SER A 111 -1.89 2.46 15.36
C SER A 111 -0.45 2.92 15.10
N SER A 112 0.13 2.55 13.95
CA SER A 112 1.48 2.95 13.54
C SER A 112 1.45 3.84 12.30
N ASN A 113 2.38 4.80 12.22
CA ASN A 113 2.62 5.66 11.06
C ASN A 113 3.98 5.39 10.39
N THR A 114 4.77 4.45 10.89
CA THR A 114 6.09 4.13 10.33
C THR A 114 6.29 2.62 10.24
N LEU A 115 6.99 2.17 9.18
CA LEU A 115 7.35 0.77 9.02
C LEU A 115 8.23 0.28 10.19
N VAL A 116 9.08 1.15 10.72
CA VAL A 116 9.94 0.86 11.89
C VAL A 116 9.11 0.50 13.11
N SER A 117 8.17 1.36 13.50
CA SER A 117 7.36 1.16 14.71
C SER A 117 6.34 0.03 14.56
N GLN A 118 5.85 -0.27 13.36
CA GLN A 118 4.90 -1.38 13.23
C GLN A 118 5.54 -2.74 13.53
N MET A 119 6.85 -2.91 13.27
CA MET A 119 7.53 -4.20 13.47
C MET A 119 7.61 -4.61 14.93
N ASP A 120 7.47 -3.67 15.88
CA ASP A 120 7.53 -3.97 17.31
C ASP A 120 6.36 -4.88 17.74
N GLY A 121 5.17 -4.69 17.17
CA GLY A 121 3.99 -5.53 17.43
C GLY A 121 4.24 -7.01 17.13
N PRO A 122 4.43 -7.42 15.87
CA PRO A 122 4.57 -8.83 15.47
C PRO A 122 5.79 -9.51 16.11
N ILE A 123 6.88 -8.75 16.34
CA ILE A 123 8.10 -9.29 16.95
C ILE A 123 7.86 -9.71 18.40
N HIS A 124 7.07 -8.93 19.16
CA HIS A 124 6.81 -9.19 20.57
C HIS A 124 5.54 -9.99 20.83
N ASP A 125 4.61 -10.06 19.89
CA ASP A 125 3.33 -10.76 20.08
C ASP A 125 3.55 -12.28 20.23
N PRO A 126 3.07 -12.90 21.33
CA PRO A 126 3.15 -14.34 21.55
C PRO A 126 2.44 -15.21 20.49
N LEU A 127 1.42 -14.67 19.82
CA LEU A 127 0.68 -15.32 18.74
C LEU A 127 1.33 -15.10 17.37
N GLU A 128 2.40 -14.30 17.29
CA GLU A 128 3.16 -14.06 16.07
C GLU A 128 4.58 -14.60 16.20
N MET A 129 5.60 -13.75 16.48
CA MET A 129 7.00 -14.19 16.56
C MET A 129 7.50 -14.46 17.99
N ASP A 130 6.79 -14.01 19.03
CA ASP A 130 7.07 -14.28 20.46
C ASP A 130 8.53 -13.98 20.87
N SER A 131 9.16 -12.99 20.26
CA SER A 131 10.59 -12.68 20.37
C SER A 131 10.84 -11.28 20.94
N ASN A 132 12.09 -10.83 20.91
CA ASN A 132 12.45 -9.46 21.21
C ASN A 132 13.76 -9.00 20.55
N TRP A 133 13.90 -7.69 20.40
CA TRP A 133 15.04 -7.08 19.71
C TRP A 133 16.42 -7.42 20.30
N PRO A 134 16.64 -7.43 21.64
CA PRO A 134 17.92 -7.87 22.19
C PRO A 134 18.31 -9.31 21.81
N LYS A 135 17.35 -10.24 21.79
CA LYS A 135 17.60 -11.62 21.33
C LYS A 135 17.94 -11.66 19.85
N ILE A 136 17.19 -10.93 19.03
CA ILE A 136 17.39 -10.85 17.58
C ILE A 136 18.75 -10.23 17.27
N GLU A 137 19.11 -9.11 17.90
CA GLU A 137 20.41 -8.46 17.72
C GLU A 137 21.55 -9.41 18.08
N SER A 138 21.47 -10.07 19.24
CA SER A 138 22.47 -11.06 19.65
C SER A 138 22.59 -12.21 18.64
N TYR A 139 21.47 -12.72 18.13
CA TYR A 139 21.48 -13.75 17.09
C TYR A 139 22.16 -13.28 15.80
N VAL A 140 21.77 -12.11 15.28
CA VAL A 140 22.31 -11.54 14.05
C VAL A 140 23.80 -11.21 14.22
N GLN A 141 24.22 -10.72 15.38
CA GLN A 141 25.63 -10.44 15.71
C GLN A 141 26.50 -11.69 15.70
N ASN A 142 25.97 -12.85 16.10
CA ASN A 142 26.73 -14.10 16.22
C ASN A 142 26.63 -15.00 14.98
N ASN A 143 25.93 -14.57 13.92
CA ASN A 143 25.77 -15.33 12.69
C ASN A 143 26.73 -14.83 11.60
N GLU A 144 27.62 -15.72 11.13
CA GLU A 144 28.67 -15.38 10.14
C GLU A 144 28.10 -14.85 8.82
N GLN A 145 26.93 -15.33 8.37
CA GLN A 145 26.28 -14.85 7.15
C GLN A 145 25.83 -13.39 7.31
N TYR A 146 25.22 -13.04 8.45
CA TYR A 146 24.82 -11.66 8.72
C TYR A 146 26.04 -10.75 8.90
N GLN A 147 27.07 -11.18 9.62
CA GLN A 147 28.34 -10.44 9.70
C GLN A 147 28.90 -10.11 8.31
N ALA A 148 28.91 -11.09 7.39
CA ALA A 148 29.37 -10.87 6.02
C ALA A 148 28.45 -9.93 5.21
N LEU A 149 27.14 -9.99 5.41
CA LEU A 149 26.18 -9.10 4.75
C LEU A 149 26.33 -7.64 5.21
N PHE A 150 26.38 -7.40 6.53
CA PHE A 150 26.58 -6.08 7.11
C PHE A 150 27.96 -5.48 6.75
N LYS A 151 29.00 -6.32 6.68
CA LYS A 151 30.31 -5.93 6.15
C LYS A 151 30.23 -5.46 4.69
N ARG A 152 29.54 -6.21 3.82
CA ARG A 152 29.35 -5.87 2.40
C ARG A 152 28.50 -4.60 2.19
N ALA A 153 27.61 -4.29 3.12
CA ALA A 153 26.82 -3.05 3.14
C ALA A 153 27.60 -1.83 3.67
N GLY A 154 28.93 -1.85 3.65
CA GLY A 154 29.77 -0.71 4.03
C GLY A 154 30.25 -0.74 5.47
N ASN A 155 30.48 -1.94 6.03
CA ASN A 155 30.83 -2.13 7.45
C ASN A 155 29.79 -1.54 8.41
N LEU A 156 28.51 -1.72 8.07
CA LEU A 156 27.41 -1.24 8.90
C LEU A 156 27.43 -2.00 10.25
N PRO A 157 27.35 -1.31 11.41
CA PRO A 157 27.26 -2.00 12.70
C PRO A 157 26.00 -2.88 12.77
N ILE A 158 26.12 -4.09 13.31
CA ILE A 158 24.95 -4.91 13.61
C ILE A 158 24.33 -4.39 14.91
N SER A 159 23.28 -3.59 14.74
CA SER A 159 22.49 -2.99 15.81
C SER A 159 21.00 -3.20 15.55
N ILE A 160 20.16 -3.12 16.59
CA ILE A 160 18.69 -3.15 16.45
C ILE A 160 18.21 -2.15 15.38
N ASP A 161 18.75 -0.92 15.40
CA ASP A 161 18.37 0.13 14.46
C ASP A 161 18.72 -0.24 13.01
N ASN A 162 19.91 -0.79 12.78
CA ASN A 162 20.34 -1.18 11.43
C ASN A 162 19.64 -2.45 10.94
N ILE A 163 19.26 -3.37 11.84
CA ILE A 163 18.40 -4.53 11.52
C ILE A 163 17.02 -4.04 11.06
N LYS A 164 16.38 -3.16 11.84
CA LYS A 164 15.09 -2.55 11.49
C LYS A 164 15.19 -1.77 10.17
N ALA A 165 16.22 -0.95 10.00
CA ALA A 165 16.44 -0.18 8.77
C ALA A 165 16.61 -1.09 7.55
N SER A 166 17.31 -2.21 7.69
CA SER A 166 17.47 -3.21 6.63
C SER A 166 16.15 -3.79 6.17
N ILE A 167 15.30 -4.22 7.13
CA ILE A 167 13.97 -4.77 6.83
C ILE A 167 13.09 -3.70 6.16
N VAL A 168 13.11 -2.46 6.67
CA VAL A 168 12.36 -1.34 6.07
C VAL A 168 12.80 -1.06 4.65
N GLU A 169 14.11 -1.07 4.38
CA GLU A 169 14.64 -0.83 3.03
C GLU A 169 14.20 -1.92 2.06
N PHE A 170 14.17 -3.18 2.51
CA PHE A 170 13.59 -4.27 1.74
C PHE A 170 12.09 -4.05 1.46
N VAL A 171 11.30 -3.70 2.47
CA VAL A 171 9.84 -3.47 2.32
C VAL A 171 9.54 -2.29 1.38
N LYS A 172 10.36 -1.24 1.35
CA LYS A 172 10.25 -0.17 0.33
C LYS A 172 10.45 -0.69 -1.09
N GLY A 173 11.33 -1.67 -1.26
CA GLY A 173 11.56 -2.33 -2.55
C GLY A 173 10.34 -3.13 -3.04
N LEU A 174 9.38 -3.44 -2.16
CA LEU A 174 8.18 -4.22 -2.47
C LEU A 174 7.02 -3.38 -3.03
N GLU A 175 7.30 -2.21 -3.61
CA GLU A 175 6.32 -1.49 -4.41
C GLU A 175 6.09 -2.20 -5.75
N THR A 176 4.85 -2.15 -6.25
CA THR A 176 4.42 -2.84 -7.48
C THR A 176 3.94 -1.82 -8.52
N PRO A 177 4.86 -1.12 -9.22
CA PRO A 177 4.49 -0.26 -10.35
C PRO A 177 3.99 -1.08 -11.54
N GLY A 178 3.38 -0.42 -12.51
CA GLY A 178 3.01 -1.04 -13.79
C GLY A 178 1.64 -1.73 -13.80
N ALA A 179 0.75 -1.41 -12.87
CA ALA A 179 -0.65 -1.82 -12.97
C ALA A 179 -1.29 -1.18 -14.23
N PRO A 180 -2.21 -1.85 -14.94
CA PRO A 180 -2.95 -1.25 -16.04
C PRO A 180 -3.66 0.06 -15.65
N PHE A 181 -4.16 0.16 -14.42
CA PHE A 181 -4.77 1.38 -13.92
C PHE A 181 -3.77 2.54 -13.77
N ASP A 182 -2.51 2.27 -13.39
CA ASP A 182 -1.49 3.32 -13.32
C ASP A 182 -1.21 3.90 -14.72
N ALA A 183 -1.10 3.05 -15.74
CA ALA A 183 -0.95 3.49 -17.12
C ALA A 183 -2.18 4.27 -17.62
N TYR A 184 -3.39 3.89 -17.19
CA TYR A 184 -4.61 4.65 -17.49
C TYR A 184 -4.59 6.06 -16.90
N LEU A 185 -4.16 6.22 -15.64
CA LEU A 185 -4.01 7.54 -15.00
C LEU A 185 -2.96 8.41 -15.73
N LEU A 186 -1.92 7.79 -16.29
CA LEU A 186 -0.91 8.47 -17.13
C LEU A 186 -1.41 8.79 -18.56
N GLY A 187 -2.69 8.55 -18.87
CA GLY A 187 -3.31 8.90 -20.15
C GLY A 187 -3.33 7.79 -21.21
N TYR A 188 -2.78 6.60 -20.93
CA TYR A 188 -2.83 5.45 -21.85
C TYR A 188 -4.18 4.73 -21.78
N THR A 189 -5.27 5.43 -22.11
CA THR A 189 -6.64 4.98 -21.83
C THR A 189 -7.07 3.66 -22.49
N HIS A 190 -6.36 3.21 -23.52
CA HIS A 190 -6.63 1.96 -24.24
C HIS A 190 -6.19 0.70 -23.49
N VAL A 191 -5.37 0.84 -22.44
CA VAL A 191 -4.92 -0.30 -21.61
C VAL A 191 -6.04 -0.89 -20.74
N LEU A 192 -7.08 -0.09 -20.44
CA LEU A 192 -8.28 -0.57 -19.76
C LEU A 192 -9.35 -0.93 -20.77
N ASN A 193 -9.95 -2.10 -20.58
CA ASN A 193 -11.16 -2.47 -21.30
C ASN A 193 -12.37 -1.64 -20.83
N GLU A 194 -13.45 -1.64 -21.63
CA GLU A 194 -14.65 -0.86 -21.33
C GLU A 194 -15.34 -1.28 -20.02
N LYS A 195 -15.20 -2.54 -19.59
CA LYS A 195 -15.74 -3.04 -18.33
C LYS A 195 -15.07 -2.37 -17.14
N ALA A 196 -13.74 -2.33 -17.11
CA ALA A 196 -12.95 -1.66 -16.08
C ALA A 196 -13.16 -0.14 -16.06
N LYS A 197 -13.33 0.50 -17.24
CA LYS A 197 -13.67 1.94 -17.30
C LYS A 197 -15.03 2.24 -16.68
N ARG A 198 -16.05 1.41 -16.96
CA ARG A 198 -17.36 1.54 -16.28
C ARG A 198 -17.22 1.27 -14.79
N GLY A 199 -16.44 0.28 -14.39
CA GLY A 199 -16.10 -0.02 -13.00
C GLY A 199 -15.54 1.17 -12.24
N TRP A 200 -14.53 1.82 -12.83
CA TRP A 200 -13.93 3.02 -12.25
C TRP A 200 -14.96 4.14 -12.09
N LYS A 201 -15.76 4.40 -13.13
CA LYS A 201 -16.84 5.40 -13.06
C LYS A 201 -17.87 5.07 -11.97
N THR A 202 -18.26 3.81 -11.84
CA THR A 202 -19.19 3.34 -10.80
C THR A 202 -18.56 3.50 -9.41
N PHE A 203 -17.29 3.15 -9.24
CA PHE A 203 -16.53 3.29 -8.00
C PHE A 203 -16.47 4.76 -7.54
N GLN A 204 -16.21 5.68 -8.45
CA GLN A 204 -16.24 7.13 -8.17
C GLN A 204 -17.65 7.60 -7.81
N LYS A 205 -18.66 7.24 -8.61
CA LYS A 205 -20.05 7.69 -8.43
C LYS A 205 -20.67 7.15 -7.14
N ALA A 206 -20.33 5.93 -6.74
CA ALA A 206 -20.78 5.33 -5.49
C ALA A 206 -20.13 6.00 -4.25
N GLY A 207 -19.00 6.70 -4.43
CA GLY A 207 -18.28 7.38 -3.35
C GLY A 207 -17.17 6.56 -2.71
N CYS A 208 -16.83 5.37 -3.24
CA CYS A 208 -15.75 4.53 -2.70
C CYS A 208 -14.40 5.28 -2.66
N VAL A 209 -14.16 6.12 -3.67
CA VAL A 209 -12.95 6.96 -3.81
C VAL A 209 -12.76 7.96 -2.67
N GLN A 210 -13.80 8.29 -1.90
CA GLN A 210 -13.68 9.22 -0.76
C GLN A 210 -12.80 8.64 0.37
N CYS A 211 -12.78 7.31 0.50
CA CYS A 211 -11.94 6.61 1.46
C CYS A 211 -10.71 6.00 0.78
N HIS A 212 -10.90 5.43 -0.41
CA HIS A 212 -9.90 4.71 -1.18
C HIS A 212 -9.22 5.63 -2.19
N GLN A 213 -8.32 6.47 -1.68
CA GLN A 213 -7.63 7.52 -2.44
C GLN A 213 -6.11 7.47 -2.27
N GLY A 214 -5.41 8.38 -2.95
CA GLY A 214 -3.96 8.51 -2.97
C GLY A 214 -3.27 7.45 -3.81
N LYS A 215 -1.95 7.37 -3.67
CA LYS A 215 -1.13 6.40 -4.43
C LYS A 215 -1.56 4.97 -4.18
N ASN A 216 -1.90 4.59 -2.95
CA ASN A 216 -2.23 3.20 -2.62
C ASN A 216 -3.75 2.88 -2.71
N VAL A 217 -4.57 3.82 -3.21
CA VAL A 217 -6.04 3.65 -3.31
C VAL A 217 -6.63 3.22 -1.95
N GLY A 218 -6.18 3.91 -0.89
CA GLY A 218 -6.36 3.52 0.52
C GLY A 218 -5.08 3.72 1.33
N GLY A 219 -5.08 3.23 2.56
CA GLY A 219 -3.89 3.17 3.43
C GLY A 219 -3.58 4.42 4.26
N ALA A 220 -4.33 5.51 4.10
CA ALA A 220 -4.08 6.76 4.82
C ALA A 220 -5.13 7.09 5.90
N MET A 221 -6.37 6.63 5.72
CA MET A 221 -7.49 6.99 6.58
C MET A 221 -7.83 5.91 7.60
N ILE A 222 -8.43 6.34 8.70
CA ILE A 222 -9.15 5.49 9.64
C ILE A 222 -10.63 5.79 9.46
N GLN A 223 -11.44 4.76 9.30
CA GLN A 223 -12.88 4.87 9.10
C GLN A 223 -13.60 3.84 9.96
N ARG A 224 -14.82 4.17 10.37
CA ARG A 224 -15.69 3.19 10.98
C ARG A 224 -16.09 2.16 9.92
N PHE A 225 -15.97 0.88 10.26
CA PHE A 225 -16.52 -0.21 9.48
C PHE A 225 -17.98 -0.43 9.92
N ALA A 226 -18.87 -0.55 8.94
CA ALA A 226 -20.32 -0.59 9.06
C ALA A 226 -21.00 0.69 9.58
N TYR A 227 -21.15 1.71 8.73
CA TYR A 227 -21.95 2.90 9.03
C TYR A 227 -23.47 2.66 8.98
N PHE A 228 -23.96 1.84 8.02
CA PHE A 228 -25.39 1.68 7.75
C PHE A 228 -25.98 0.34 8.20
N GLU A 229 -25.25 -0.77 8.05
CA GLU A 229 -25.68 -2.09 8.52
C GLU A 229 -24.75 -2.62 9.62
N HIS A 230 -25.15 -2.46 10.88
CA HIS A 230 -24.46 -3.09 12.00
C HIS A 230 -24.89 -4.56 12.13
N LYS A 231 -24.04 -5.47 11.66
CA LYS A 231 -24.02 -6.84 12.19
C LYS A 231 -22.82 -6.96 13.12
N PRO A 232 -22.99 -6.76 14.45
CA PRO A 232 -21.92 -6.93 15.40
C PRO A 232 -21.65 -8.44 15.56
N VAL A 233 -20.93 -9.02 14.62
CA VAL A 233 -20.53 -10.44 14.66
C VAL A 233 -19.10 -10.58 15.17
N GLN A 234 -18.39 -9.47 15.41
CA GLN A 234 -16.96 -9.51 15.70
C GLN A 234 -16.60 -8.80 17.01
N LYS A 235 -15.74 -9.46 17.79
CA LYS A 235 -15.13 -8.92 19.02
C LYS A 235 -14.04 -7.89 18.73
N ASP A 236 -13.51 -7.86 17.51
CA ASP A 236 -12.47 -6.90 17.11
C ASP A 236 -13.10 -5.54 16.80
N THR A 237 -12.88 -4.58 17.70
CA THR A 237 -13.34 -3.19 17.56
C THR A 237 -12.28 -2.30 16.89
N GLY A 238 -11.20 -2.89 16.36
CA GLY A 238 -10.17 -2.17 15.64
C GLY A 238 -9.37 -1.24 16.57
N ARG A 239 -9.25 0.04 16.17
CA ARG A 239 -8.52 1.09 16.90
C ARG A 239 -9.07 1.34 18.30
N HIS A 240 -10.35 1.08 18.52
CA HIS A 240 -10.97 1.29 19.82
C HIS A 240 -10.31 0.47 20.94
N LEU A 241 -9.74 -0.70 20.63
CA LEU A 241 -8.98 -1.51 21.59
C LEU A 241 -7.78 -0.77 22.21
N LEU A 242 -7.38 0.37 21.64
CA LEU A 242 -6.25 1.19 22.09
C LEU A 242 -6.69 2.52 22.74
N THR A 243 -7.99 2.80 22.85
CA THR A 243 -8.51 4.09 23.36
C THR A 243 -9.30 3.90 24.66
N THR A 244 -9.12 4.81 25.64
CA THR A 244 -9.77 4.76 26.96
C THR A 244 -11.06 5.58 27.06
N GLU A 245 -11.45 6.29 26.00
CA GLU A 245 -12.66 7.13 25.97
C GLU A 245 -13.81 6.40 25.25
N GLY A 246 -15.03 6.55 25.76
CA GLY A 246 -16.24 5.75 25.46
C GLY A 246 -16.83 5.88 24.05
N ASP A 247 -16.00 5.79 23.02
CA ASP A 247 -16.41 5.67 21.62
C ASP A 247 -16.54 4.19 21.24
N GLU A 248 -17.77 3.65 21.14
CA GLU A 248 -18.08 2.23 20.94
C GLU A 248 -17.69 1.65 19.54
N GLY A 249 -16.71 2.24 18.85
CA GLY A 249 -16.60 2.14 17.39
C GLY A 249 -15.62 1.11 16.81
N TYR A 250 -16.10 0.36 15.81
CA TYR A 250 -15.34 -0.50 14.89
C TYR A 250 -14.48 0.30 13.90
N TYR A 251 -13.41 0.96 14.39
CA TYR A 251 -12.56 1.79 13.53
C TYR A 251 -11.36 1.02 12.98
N PHE A 252 -11.25 1.00 11.66
CA PHE A 252 -10.17 0.33 10.95
C PHE A 252 -9.50 1.28 9.96
N ARG A 253 -8.23 1.02 9.70
CA ARG A 253 -7.53 1.60 8.57
C ARG A 253 -8.23 1.15 7.29
N VAL A 254 -8.52 2.11 6.42
CA VAL A 254 -8.96 1.83 5.05
C VAL A 254 -7.82 1.11 4.34
N ALA A 255 -8.00 -0.17 4.00
CA ALA A 255 -6.96 -0.96 3.35
C ALA A 255 -6.64 -0.43 1.94
N SER A 256 -5.40 -0.66 1.49
CA SER A 256 -5.03 -0.46 0.09
C SER A 256 -5.84 -1.40 -0.79
N LEU A 257 -6.24 -0.92 -1.97
CA LEU A 257 -6.87 -1.75 -3.00
C LEU A 257 -5.91 -2.19 -4.10
N ARG A 258 -4.62 -1.81 -4.03
CA ARG A 258 -3.62 -2.33 -4.96
C ARG A 258 -3.44 -3.82 -4.74
N ASN A 259 -3.43 -4.57 -5.85
CA ASN A 259 -3.38 -6.03 -5.86
C ASN A 259 -4.55 -6.72 -5.12
N VAL A 260 -5.65 -6.03 -4.80
CA VAL A 260 -6.75 -6.60 -3.99
C VAL A 260 -7.34 -7.87 -4.59
N ALA A 261 -7.41 -7.98 -5.92
CA ALA A 261 -7.89 -9.17 -6.61
C ALA A 261 -7.04 -10.43 -6.36
N LEU A 262 -5.85 -10.29 -5.78
CA LEU A 262 -4.87 -11.36 -5.54
C LEU A 262 -4.62 -11.62 -4.04
N THR A 263 -5.28 -10.89 -3.14
CA THR A 263 -5.01 -10.92 -1.69
C THR A 263 -6.23 -11.30 -0.86
N GLY A 264 -7.11 -12.14 -1.40
CA GLY A 264 -8.16 -12.77 -0.60
C GLY A 264 -7.56 -13.75 0.43
N PRO A 265 -8.29 -14.06 1.51
CA PRO A 265 -9.64 -13.58 1.84
C PRO A 265 -9.64 -12.16 2.42
N TYR A 266 -10.81 -11.51 2.40
CA TYR A 266 -10.98 -10.07 2.61
C TYR A 266 -11.40 -9.69 4.03
N PHE A 267 -11.18 -8.41 4.33
CA PHE A 267 -11.41 -7.74 5.62
C PHE A 267 -10.47 -8.21 6.74
N HIS A 268 -10.53 -7.51 7.88
CA HIS A 268 -9.60 -7.69 8.99
C HIS A 268 -9.61 -9.09 9.60
N ASN A 269 -10.65 -9.88 9.37
CA ASN A 269 -10.78 -11.25 9.87
C ASN A 269 -10.67 -12.34 8.78
N GLY A 270 -10.52 -11.95 7.51
CA GLY A 270 -10.35 -12.87 6.39
C GLY A 270 -11.50 -13.86 6.21
N GLN A 271 -12.74 -13.49 6.56
CA GLN A 271 -13.90 -14.40 6.44
C GLN A 271 -14.61 -14.33 5.08
N VAL A 272 -14.34 -13.32 4.27
CA VAL A 272 -14.98 -13.13 2.97
C VAL A 272 -14.05 -13.62 1.88
N THR A 273 -14.50 -14.58 1.06
CA THR A 273 -13.61 -15.32 0.16
C THR A 273 -13.61 -14.77 -1.27
N THR A 274 -14.64 -14.02 -1.68
CA THR A 274 -14.77 -13.50 -3.03
C THR A 274 -14.76 -11.97 -3.07
N LEU A 275 -14.17 -11.41 -4.12
CA LEU A 275 -14.08 -9.96 -4.28
C LEU A 275 -15.46 -9.36 -4.53
N ALA A 276 -16.31 -10.04 -5.30
CA ALA A 276 -17.70 -9.68 -5.52
C ALA A 276 -18.49 -9.52 -4.20
N GLU A 277 -18.36 -10.49 -3.28
CA GLU A 277 -19.01 -10.39 -1.96
C GLU A 277 -18.43 -9.24 -1.13
N ALA A 278 -17.11 -9.02 -1.17
CA ALA A 278 -16.48 -7.90 -0.47
C ALA A 278 -16.98 -6.54 -0.98
N ILE A 279 -17.14 -6.38 -2.31
CA ILE A 279 -17.71 -5.18 -2.94
C ILE A 279 -19.14 -4.95 -2.45
N GLN A 280 -19.98 -5.99 -2.46
CA GLN A 280 -21.37 -5.91 -2.03
C GLN A 280 -21.49 -5.56 -0.55
N ILE A 281 -20.68 -6.18 0.31
CA ILE A 281 -20.64 -5.86 1.75
C ILE A 281 -20.22 -4.41 1.95
N MET A 282 -19.20 -3.91 1.25
CA MET A 282 -18.79 -2.51 1.35
C MET A 282 -19.90 -1.55 0.89
N ALA A 283 -20.59 -1.88 -0.19
CA ALA A 283 -21.72 -1.08 -0.68
C ALA A 283 -22.86 -1.00 0.35
N GLN A 284 -23.21 -2.12 0.99
CA GLN A 284 -24.28 -2.16 1.99
C GLN A 284 -23.85 -1.49 3.30
N THR A 285 -22.69 -1.86 3.82
CA THR A 285 -22.26 -1.47 5.16
C THR A 285 -21.73 -0.04 5.22
N GLN A 286 -21.03 0.44 4.17
CA GLN A 286 -20.44 1.77 4.15
C GLN A 286 -21.31 2.82 3.46
N LEU A 287 -22.14 2.42 2.50
CA LEU A 287 -22.90 3.35 1.66
C LEU A 287 -24.42 3.18 1.76
N GLY A 288 -24.90 2.12 2.41
CA GLY A 288 -26.34 1.84 2.56
C GLY A 288 -27.03 1.48 1.25
N ILE A 289 -26.29 0.96 0.26
CA ILE A 289 -26.83 0.60 -1.05
C ILE A 289 -26.61 -0.88 -1.37
N THR A 290 -27.54 -1.46 -2.11
CA THR A 290 -27.37 -2.78 -2.74
C THR A 290 -26.96 -2.57 -4.19
N MET A 291 -25.81 -3.12 -4.60
CA MET A 291 -25.37 -3.07 -5.99
C MET A 291 -26.00 -4.21 -6.79
N SER A 292 -26.23 -3.97 -8.08
CA SER A 292 -26.57 -5.03 -9.03
C SER A 292 -25.32 -5.83 -9.41
N ASP A 293 -25.51 -7.09 -9.80
CA ASP A 293 -24.42 -7.97 -10.25
C ASP A 293 -23.58 -7.32 -11.35
N SER A 294 -24.22 -6.66 -12.33
CA SER A 294 -23.49 -5.95 -13.40
C SER A 294 -22.60 -4.82 -12.88
N ASN A 295 -23.00 -4.10 -11.82
CA ASN A 295 -22.16 -3.05 -11.23
C ASN A 295 -21.01 -3.65 -10.41
N ILE A 296 -21.27 -4.75 -9.68
CA ILE A 296 -20.25 -5.48 -8.94
C ILE A 296 -19.18 -6.00 -9.90
N GLU A 297 -19.60 -6.65 -10.98
CA GLU A 297 -18.72 -7.15 -12.03
C GLU A 297 -17.88 -6.04 -12.70
N ASP A 298 -18.49 -4.88 -12.97
CA ASP A 298 -17.78 -3.73 -13.52
C ASP A 298 -16.71 -3.23 -12.52
N ILE A 299 -17.05 -3.08 -11.23
CA ILE A 299 -16.10 -2.68 -10.17
C ILE A 299 -15.00 -3.72 -10.01
N GLU A 300 -15.32 -5.00 -10.03
CA GLU A 300 -14.36 -6.09 -9.92
C GLU A 300 -13.34 -6.05 -11.08
N ALA A 301 -13.79 -5.74 -12.30
CA ALA A 301 -12.89 -5.52 -13.43
C ALA A 301 -11.96 -4.31 -13.23
N PHE A 302 -12.45 -3.23 -12.61
CA PHE A 302 -11.61 -2.11 -12.20
C PHE A 302 -10.60 -2.51 -11.12
N LEU A 303 -11.02 -3.17 -10.04
CA LEU A 303 -10.12 -3.60 -8.96
C LEU A 303 -9.07 -4.61 -9.44
N THR A 304 -9.42 -5.46 -10.41
CA THR A 304 -8.45 -6.35 -11.08
C THR A 304 -7.36 -5.55 -11.80
N SER A 305 -7.71 -4.41 -12.41
CA SER A 305 -6.76 -3.53 -13.10
C SER A 305 -5.78 -2.80 -12.17
N LEU A 306 -6.00 -2.86 -10.84
CA LEU A 306 -5.06 -2.39 -9.82
C LEU A 306 -3.97 -3.43 -9.47
N SER A 307 -4.01 -4.62 -10.09
CA SER A 307 -2.99 -5.64 -9.91
C SER A 307 -1.80 -5.36 -10.82
N ALA A 308 -0.61 -5.35 -10.22
CA ALA A 308 0.65 -5.09 -10.89
C ALA A 308 1.53 -6.34 -10.92
N PRO A 309 2.59 -6.36 -11.77
CA PRO A 309 3.64 -7.35 -11.69
C PRO A 309 4.29 -7.42 -10.31
N ARG A 310 5.03 -8.52 -10.06
CA ARG A 310 5.81 -8.69 -8.83
C ARG A 310 6.86 -7.57 -8.71
N PRO A 311 7.24 -7.17 -7.49
CA PRO A 311 8.30 -6.19 -7.30
C PRO A 311 9.63 -6.64 -7.92
N VAL A 312 10.26 -5.76 -8.70
CA VAL A 312 11.54 -6.03 -9.41
C VAL A 312 12.65 -6.42 -8.44
N ILE A 313 12.65 -5.88 -7.21
CA ILE A 313 13.65 -6.23 -6.20
C ILE A 313 13.66 -7.73 -5.86
N LEU A 314 12.52 -8.41 -5.96
CA LEU A 314 12.44 -9.85 -5.72
C LEU A 314 13.18 -10.61 -6.82
N GLU A 315 12.99 -10.25 -8.08
CA GLU A 315 13.73 -10.85 -9.19
C GLU A 315 15.24 -10.65 -9.05
N VAL A 316 15.68 -9.47 -8.59
CA VAL A 316 17.09 -9.21 -8.33
C VAL A 316 17.63 -10.11 -7.22
N LEU A 317 16.91 -10.24 -6.10
CA LEU A 317 17.39 -10.93 -4.90
C LEU A 317 17.19 -12.46 -4.92
N GLU A 318 16.29 -12.97 -5.76
CA GLU A 318 16.05 -14.40 -5.99
C GLU A 318 17.08 -15.03 -6.95
N ASN A 319 17.71 -14.21 -7.81
CA ASN A 319 18.68 -14.65 -8.82
C ASN A 319 20.16 -14.55 -8.39
N GLU A 320 20.42 -14.28 -7.11
CA GLU A 320 21.76 -14.19 -6.51
C GLU A 320 22.17 -15.44 -5.72
#